data_AF-A0A090MSE5-F1
#
_entry.id   AF-A0A090MSE5-F1
#
_cell.length_a   1.000
_cell.length_b   1.000
_cell.length_c   1.000
_cell.angle_alpha   90.00
_cell.angle_beta   90.00
_cell.angle_gamma   90.00
#
_symmetry.space_group_name_H-M   'P 1'
#
loop_
_entity.id
_entity.type
_entity.pdbx_description
1 polymer ?
#
loop_
_entity_poly.entity_id
_entity_poly.type
_entity_poly.pdbx_seq_one_letter_code
_entity_poly.pdbx_strand_id
1 'polypeptide(L)' 'MIRTLLVAALLASSTAAVMAQGQARSGTPEEQKACAKDVSRYCRSVMDQSDLVILSCLQQHRPKISKTCDGVLISHGQ' A
#
# COMPACT_ATOMS: atom_id res chain seq x y z
N MET A 1 -32.63 -44.14 2.26
CA MET A 1 -31.86 -43.17 1.43
C MET A 1 -32.81 -42.15 0.81
N ILE A 2 -33.24 -41.13 1.58
CA ILE A 2 -33.95 -39.88 1.15
C ILE A 2 -34.30 -39.01 2.38
N ARG A 3 -34.43 -39.60 3.59
CA ARG A 3 -34.82 -38.90 4.83
C ARG A 3 -33.73 -38.09 5.54
N THR A 4 -32.46 -38.19 5.12
CA THR A 4 -31.36 -37.44 5.73
C THR A 4 -31.07 -36.12 5.01
N LEU A 5 -31.84 -35.77 3.97
CA LEU A 5 -31.75 -34.51 3.24
C LEU A 5 -32.31 -33.29 4.02
N LEU A 6 -32.62 -33.45 5.32
CA LEU A 6 -33.13 -32.41 6.21
C LEU A 6 -32.10 -31.93 7.26
N VAL A 7 -30.81 -32.23 7.08
CA VAL A 7 -29.72 -31.60 7.87
C VAL A 7 -29.08 -30.47 7.05
N ALA A 8 -29.93 -29.65 6.43
CA ALA A 8 -29.54 -28.51 5.59
C ALA A 8 -29.67 -27.16 6.31
N ALA A 9 -29.71 -27.17 7.63
CA ALA A 9 -29.78 -25.97 8.45
C ALA A 9 -28.71 -26.03 9.55
N LEU A 10 -27.98 -24.93 9.72
CA LEU A 10 -27.01 -24.66 10.79
C LEU A 10 -25.55 -25.08 10.51
N LEU A 11 -24.97 -24.59 9.42
CA LEU A 11 -23.55 -24.23 9.43
C LEU A 11 -23.48 -22.71 9.34
N ALA A 12 -23.16 -22.15 10.50
CA ALA A 12 -23.17 -20.75 10.83
C ALA A 12 -22.35 -19.91 9.82
N SER A 13 -23.01 -18.86 9.37
CA SER A 13 -22.49 -17.68 8.71
C SER A 13 -21.18 -17.21 9.35
N SER A 14 -20.06 -17.55 8.73
CA SER A 14 -18.80 -16.86 8.95
C SER A 14 -18.61 -15.92 7.77
N THR A 15 -19.29 -14.78 7.76
CA THR A 15 -18.90 -13.69 6.88
C THR A 15 -17.52 -13.24 7.33
N ALA A 16 -16.49 -13.81 6.70
CA ALA A 16 -15.17 -13.21 6.72
C ALA A 16 -15.35 -11.81 6.15
N ALA A 17 -15.33 -10.80 7.01
CA ALA A 17 -15.07 -9.44 6.57
C ALA A 17 -13.70 -9.49 5.92
N VAL A 18 -13.66 -9.61 4.58
CA VAL A 18 -12.48 -9.29 3.80
C VAL A 18 -12.27 -7.81 4.04
N MET A 19 -11.52 -7.47 5.09
CA MET A 19 -10.89 -6.18 5.19
C MET A 19 -9.91 -6.14 4.03
N ALA A 20 -10.35 -5.55 2.93
CA ALA A 20 -9.43 -4.95 1.98
C ALA A 20 -8.70 -3.84 2.75
N GLN A 21 -7.64 -4.21 3.47
CA GLN A 21 -6.63 -3.26 3.92
C GLN A 21 -5.98 -2.73 2.65
N GLY A 22 -6.62 -1.72 2.04
CA GLY A 22 -5.90 -0.79 1.18
C GLY A 22 -4.75 -0.31 2.04
N GLN A 23 -3.52 -0.71 1.68
CA GLN A 23 -2.32 -0.35 2.41
C GLN A 23 -2.33 1.17 2.53
N ALA A 24 -2.61 1.68 3.72
CA ALA A 24 -2.59 3.10 4.00
C ALA A 24 -1.13 3.53 3.81
N ARG A 25 -0.84 4.08 2.63
CA ARG A 25 0.48 4.62 2.31
C ARG A 25 0.78 5.74 3.29
N SER A 26 2.00 5.75 3.81
CA SER A 26 2.50 6.74 4.74
C SER A 26 2.57 8.13 4.09
N GLY A 27 2.50 9.18 4.91
CA GLY A 27 2.48 10.57 4.46
C GLY A 27 1.08 11.06 4.06
N THR A 28 0.95 12.38 3.88
CA THR A 28 -0.33 12.97 3.45
C THR A 28 -0.61 12.67 1.97
N PRO A 29 -1.86 12.77 1.50
CA PRO A 29 -2.18 12.63 0.08
C PRO A 29 -1.37 13.58 -0.83
N GLU A 30 -1.06 14.78 -0.33
CA GLU A 30 -0.24 15.78 -1.03
C GLU A 30 1.21 15.31 -1.16
N GLU A 31 1.79 14.74 -0.10
CA GLU A 31 3.14 14.19 -0.08
C GLU A 31 3.26 12.97 -1.02
N GLN A 32 2.27 12.08 -0.97
CA GLN A 32 2.21 10.93 -1.86
C GLN A 32 2.12 11.38 -3.32
N LYS A 33 1.31 12.40 -3.62
CA LYS A 33 1.19 12.96 -4.96
C LYS A 33 2.49 13.64 -5.42
N ALA A 34 3.19 14.34 -4.53
CA ALA A 34 4.49 14.94 -4.81
C ALA A 34 5.53 13.90 -5.25
N CYS A 35 5.54 12.73 -4.60
CA CYS A 35 6.46 11.64 -4.91
C CYS A 35 5.95 10.63 -5.96
N ALA A 36 4.66 10.65 -6.32
CA ALA A 36 4.05 9.62 -7.19
C ALA A 36 4.77 9.44 -8.54
N LYS A 37 5.18 10.54 -9.17
CA LYS A 37 5.91 10.51 -10.45
C LYS A 37 7.29 9.88 -10.30
N ASP A 38 8.00 10.21 -9.22
CA ASP A 38 9.35 9.71 -8.95
C ASP A 38 9.31 8.23 -8.56
N VAL A 39 8.32 7.82 -7.75
CA VAL A 39 8.06 6.42 -7.41
C VAL A 39 7.77 5.60 -8.66
N SER A 40 6.90 6.09 -9.55
CA SER A 40 6.56 5.41 -10.81
C SER A 40 7.76 5.28 -11.76
N ARG A 41 8.67 6.25 -11.75
CA ARG A 41 9.84 6.28 -12.64
C ARG A 41 11.02 5.46 -12.12
N TYR A 42 11.35 5.60 -10.84
CA TYR A 42 12.58 5.05 -10.26
C TYR A 42 12.32 3.84 -9.37
N CYS A 43 11.17 3.80 -8.70
CA CYS A 43 10.84 2.80 -7.70
C CYS A 43 9.75 1.83 -8.16
N ARG A 44 9.54 1.69 -9.47
CA ARG A 44 8.44 0.88 -10.05
C ARG A 44 8.45 -0.57 -9.58
N SER A 45 9.63 -1.15 -9.40
CA SER A 45 9.80 -2.54 -8.93
C SER A 45 9.39 -2.75 -7.46
N VAL A 46 9.28 -1.68 -6.68
CA VAL A 46 8.98 -1.74 -5.24
C VAL A 46 7.66 -1.06 -4.88
N MET A 47 6.85 -0.64 -5.86
CA MET A 47 5.60 0.09 -5.64
C MET A 47 4.54 -0.68 -4.85
N ASP A 48 4.52 -2.01 -4.98
CA ASP A 48 3.57 -2.87 -4.27
C ASP A 48 4.13 -3.39 -2.94
N GLN A 49 5.32 -2.91 -2.55
CA GLN A 49 5.95 -3.25 -1.28
C GLN A 49 5.58 -2.25 -0.18
N SER A 50 6.07 -2.49 1.03
CA SER A 50 5.84 -1.60 2.16
C SER A 50 6.43 -0.20 1.94
N ASP A 51 5.87 0.80 2.62
CA ASP A 51 6.32 2.19 2.53
C ASP A 51 7.79 2.37 2.90
N LEU A 52 8.33 1.56 3.81
CA LEU A 52 9.74 1.60 4.17
C LEU A 52 10.66 1.23 2.99
N VAL A 53 10.23 0.29 2.14
CA VAL A 53 10.99 -0.08 0.93
C VAL A 53 10.90 1.02 -0.11
N ILE A 54 9.72 1.61 -0.28
CA ILE A 54 9.53 2.76 -1.20
C ILE A 54 10.39 3.94 -0.72
N LEU A 55 10.39 4.24 0.57
CA LEU A 55 11.20 5.28 1.19
C LEU A 55 12.70 5.04 0.94
N SER A 56 13.18 3.82 1.19
CA SER A 56 14.58 3.47 0.93
C SER A 56 14.94 3.61 -0.55
N CYS A 57 14.03 3.22 -1.45
CA CYS A 57 14.24 3.44 -2.89
C CYS A 57 14.32 4.93 -3.24
N LEU A 58 13.42 5.76 -2.70
CA LEU A 58 13.45 7.20 -2.89
C LEU A 58 14.75 7.82 -2.35
N GLN A 59 15.24 7.35 -1.20
CA GLN A 59 16.53 7.76 -0.62
C GLN A 59 17.71 7.41 -1.54
N GLN A 60 17.76 6.19 -2.07
CA GLN A 60 18.80 5.76 -3.01
C GLN A 60 18.78 6.58 -4.32
N HIS A 61 17.61 7.06 -4.72
CA HIS A 61 17.41 7.85 -5.93
C HIS A 61 17.31 9.37 -5.67
N ARG A 62 17.60 9.84 -4.46
CA ARG A 62 17.62 11.27 -4.06
C ARG A 62 18.21 12.25 -5.10
N PRO A 63 19.36 11.99 -5.73
CA PRO A 63 19.91 12.93 -6.73
C PRO A 63 19.09 12.98 -8.04
N LYS A 64 18.18 12.03 -8.26
CA LYS A 64 17.41 11.85 -9.51
C LYS A 64 15.92 12.16 -9.36
N ILE A 65 15.38 12.15 -8.14
CA ILE A 65 13.98 12.51 -7.87
C ILE A 65 13.74 14.02 -8.05
N SER A 66 12.48 14.41 -8.19
CA SER A 66 12.09 15.80 -8.28
C SER A 66 12.38 16.56 -6.98
N LYS A 67 12.59 17.88 -7.08
CA LYS A 67 12.77 18.76 -5.91
C LYS A 67 11.57 18.75 -4.97
N THR A 68 10.38 18.53 -5.50
CA THR A 68 9.15 18.42 -4.70
C THR A 68 9.18 17.17 -3.83
N CYS A 69 9.53 16.00 -4.38
CA CYS A 69 9.64 14.78 -3.59
C CYS A 69 10.82 14.84 -2.61
N ASP A 70 11.97 15.38 -3.04
CA ASP A 70 13.12 15.59 -2.15
C ASP A 70 12.76 16.51 -0.96
N GLY A 71 11.98 17.57 -1.20
CA GLY A 71 11.49 18.46 -0.14
C GLY A 71 10.58 17.75 0.87
N VAL A 72 9.75 16.80 0.44
CA VAL A 72 8.96 15.96 1.35
C VAL A 72 9.90 15.15 2.23
N LEU A 73 10.89 14.46 1.65
CA LEU A 73 11.83 13.65 2.42
C LEU A 73 12.60 14.48 3.45
N ILE A 74 13.08 15.68 3.07
CA ILE A 74 13.75 16.62 3.99
C ILE A 74 12.82 17.05 5.13
N SER A 75 11.56 17.34 4.83
CA SER A 75 10.57 17.78 5.84
C SER A 75 10.29 16.69 6.88
N HIS A 76 10.50 15.43 6.52
CA HIS A 76 10.39 14.25 7.39
C HIS A 76 11.74 13.81 8.00
N GLY A 77 12.81 14.60 7.83
CA GLY A 77 14.14 14.33 8.40
C GLY A 77 14.87 13.14 7.76
N GLN A 78 14.50 12.78 6.53
CA GLN A 78 15.10 11.69 5.76
C GLN A 78 16.34 12.14 4.98
#